data_AF-A0A495R2H4-F1
#
_entry.id   AF-A0A495R2H4-F1
#
_cell.length_a   1.000
_cell.length_b   1.000
_cell.length_c   1.000
_cell.angle_alpha   90.00
_cell.angle_beta   90.00
_cell.angle_gamma   90.00
#
_symmetry.space_group_name_H-M   'P 1'
#
loop_
_entity.id
_entity.type
_entity.pdbx_description
1 polymer ?
#
loop_
_entity_poly.entity_id
_entity_poly.type
_entity_poly.pdbx_seq_one_letter_code
_entity_poly.pdbx_strand_id
1 'polypeptide(L)'
;MKLNRRRYLATIGATVSGLVLAGCSESESGDFEDGNGSGTSTSGNGGSNGNSGDGSSKDVELLNHEMVRENEGKMSETVKVVGEAENVSGGELSYAEVEVKFYEGDTLAESFMDNINGWSAGETWSFEVQYPGMGDDAAAIDDYEIRAGTSL
;
A
#
# COMPACT_ATOMS: atom_id res chain seq x y z
N MET A 1 12.91 26.20 -20.94
CA MET A 1 13.27 27.37 -20.11
C MET A 1 14.33 26.94 -19.11
N LYS A 2 15.47 27.65 -19.05
CA LYS A 2 16.59 27.38 -18.15
C LYS A 2 16.67 28.54 -17.17
N LEU A 3 16.44 28.30 -15.88
CA LEU A 3 16.58 29.30 -14.83
C LEU A 3 17.67 28.87 -13.84
N ASN A 4 18.42 29.87 -13.41
CA ASN A 4 19.77 29.79 -12.91
C ASN A 4 19.85 29.68 -11.38
N ARG A 5 20.81 28.86 -10.91
CA ARG A 5 21.81 29.11 -9.85
C ARG A 5 21.48 30.22 -8.83
N ARG A 6 21.44 29.87 -7.53
CA ARG A 6 22.48 30.21 -6.51
C ARG A 6 22.02 29.85 -5.08
N ARG A 7 22.94 29.15 -4.42
CA ARG A 7 23.16 28.87 -2.99
C ARG A 7 22.66 29.96 -2.02
N TYR A 8 21.99 29.52 -0.95
CA TYR A 8 21.99 30.21 0.35
C TYR A 8 22.44 29.23 1.44
N LEU A 9 23.61 29.50 2.00
CA LEU A 9 24.07 28.96 3.28
C LEU A 9 23.59 29.93 4.36
N ALA A 10 22.86 29.44 5.35
CA ALA A 10 22.67 30.12 6.62
C ALA A 10 23.03 29.14 7.74
N THR A 11 24.25 29.28 8.22
CA THR A 11 24.77 28.71 9.47
C THR A 11 24.46 29.71 10.60
N ILE A 12 24.60 29.27 11.86
CA ILE A 12 24.37 29.94 13.17
C ILE A 12 23.02 29.51 13.77
N GLY A 13 22.89 28.98 14.99
CA GLY A 13 23.83 28.79 16.11
C GLY A 13 23.13 27.98 17.21
N ALA A 14 23.93 27.36 18.08
CA ALA A 14 23.47 26.44 19.12
C ALA A 14 22.92 27.13 20.38
N THR A 15 22.11 26.36 21.14
CA THR A 15 22.04 26.22 22.61
C THR A 15 20.69 26.46 23.33
N VAL A 16 20.18 25.33 23.86
CA VAL A 16 19.69 25.06 25.24
C VAL A 16 18.17 25.08 25.52
N SER A 17 17.70 23.85 25.73
CA SER A 17 16.77 23.33 26.76
C SER A 17 15.40 23.98 27.00
N GLY A 18 14.35 23.21 26.69
CA GLY A 18 12.99 23.35 27.19
C GLY A 18 12.25 22.00 27.11
N LEU A 19 11.52 21.66 28.18
CA LEU A 19 10.94 20.36 28.53
C LEU A 19 9.60 20.04 27.80
N VAL A 20 9.44 18.75 27.49
CA VAL A 20 8.22 17.92 27.49
C VAL A 20 7.04 18.37 26.62
N LEU A 21 6.86 17.68 25.51
CA LEU A 21 5.57 17.10 25.13
C LEU A 21 5.84 15.63 24.78
N ALA A 22 5.31 14.71 25.58
CA ALA A 22 5.11 13.33 25.15
C ALA A 22 4.03 13.35 24.07
N GLY A 23 4.43 13.69 22.85
CA GLY A 23 3.65 13.38 21.67
C GLY A 23 3.88 11.90 21.39
N CYS A 24 2.99 11.05 21.89
CA CYS A 24 2.70 9.84 21.13
C CYS A 24 2.24 10.35 19.76
N SER A 25 3.11 10.24 18.76
CA SER A 25 2.62 10.08 17.40
C SER A 25 1.92 8.74 17.39
N GLU A 26 0.64 8.76 17.77
CA GLU A 26 -0.31 7.75 17.33
C GLU A 26 -0.55 8.08 15.86
N SER A 27 0.37 7.62 15.03
CA SER A 27 0.05 7.36 13.64
C SER A 27 -0.92 6.19 13.68
N GLU A 28 -2.21 6.50 13.76
CA GLU A 28 -3.27 5.56 13.38
C GLU A 28 -3.06 5.32 11.88
N SER A 29 -2.17 4.37 11.56
CA SER A 29 -2.22 3.65 10.30
C SER A 29 -3.57 2.94 10.26
N GLY A 30 -4.23 2.93 9.10
CA GLY A 30 -5.45 2.15 8.89
C GLY A 30 -5.11 0.68 9.04
N ASP A 31 -5.12 0.20 10.27
CA ASP A 31 -4.66 -1.14 10.56
C ASP A 31 -5.75 -2.09 10.08
N PHE A 32 -5.46 -2.87 9.04
CA PHE A 32 -6.02 -4.22 8.99
C PHE A 32 -5.83 -4.81 10.39
N GLU A 33 -6.90 -5.19 11.08
CA GLU A 33 -6.81 -5.67 12.46
C GLU A 33 -5.86 -6.89 12.49
N ASP A 34 -4.65 -6.72 13.06
CA ASP A 34 -3.61 -7.73 13.06
C ASP A 34 -4.01 -8.93 13.94
N GLY A 35 -4.36 -10.04 13.29
CA GLY A 35 -4.59 -11.32 13.93
C GLY A 35 -3.27 -12.05 14.24
N ASN A 36 -2.60 -11.66 15.33
CA ASN A 36 -1.56 -12.40 16.07
C ASN A 36 -0.80 -13.51 15.31
N GLY A 37 0.35 -13.17 14.71
CA GLY A 37 1.33 -14.10 14.17
C GLY A 37 2.77 -13.65 14.40
N SER A 38 3.42 -14.20 15.42
CA SER A 38 4.84 -14.00 15.74
C SER A 38 5.77 -14.14 14.50
N GLY A 39 6.41 -13.05 14.05
CA GLY A 39 7.39 -13.08 12.97
C GLY A 39 8.33 -11.87 12.96
N THR A 40 9.63 -12.16 13.05
CA THR A 40 10.77 -11.23 13.12
C THR A 40 10.84 -10.22 11.97
N SER A 41 10.98 -8.92 12.30
CA SER A 41 11.20 -7.84 11.35
C SER A 41 12.61 -7.88 10.73
N THR A 42 12.69 -8.05 9.41
CA THR A 42 13.90 -7.75 8.63
C THR A 42 13.67 -6.44 7.89
N SER A 43 14.48 -5.44 8.20
CA SER A 43 14.45 -4.10 7.61
C SER A 43 15.00 -4.14 6.18
N GLY A 44 14.11 -3.97 5.20
CA GLY A 44 14.44 -3.68 3.81
C GLY A 44 14.21 -2.19 3.51
N ASN A 45 15.27 -1.48 3.15
CA ASN A 45 15.26 -0.05 2.82
C ASN A 45 15.06 0.15 1.31
N GLY A 46 13.87 0.64 0.91
CA GLY A 46 13.54 1.09 -0.46
C GLY A 46 12.69 2.36 -0.42
N GLY A 47 13.06 3.38 -1.20
CA GLY A 47 12.58 4.76 -1.09
C GLY A 47 11.15 5.02 -1.60
N SER A 48 10.51 5.99 -0.93
CA SER A 48 9.10 6.43 -0.98
C SER A 48 8.54 6.94 -2.31
N ASN A 49 7.23 6.70 -2.54
CA ASN A 49 6.21 7.77 -2.68
C ASN A 49 4.77 7.20 -2.68
N GLY A 50 4.02 7.36 -1.58
CA GLY A 50 2.63 6.90 -1.39
C GLY A 50 2.50 6.10 -0.09
N ASN A 51 1.87 6.67 0.92
CA ASN A 51 1.71 6.07 2.25
C ASN A 51 0.51 5.11 2.24
N SER A 52 0.65 3.98 1.55
CA SER A 52 -0.34 2.91 1.53
C SER A 52 0.17 1.80 2.46
N GLY A 53 -0.58 1.48 3.52
CA GLY A 53 -0.24 0.40 4.44
C GLY A 53 -0.21 -0.94 3.70
N ASP A 54 0.98 -1.47 3.48
CA ASP A 54 1.20 -2.77 2.83
C ASP A 54 1.35 -3.88 3.88
N GLY A 55 0.53 -4.92 3.78
CA GLY A 55 0.54 -6.08 4.66
C GLY A 55 0.77 -7.40 3.92
N SER A 56 1.94 -8.03 4.08
CA SER A 56 2.19 -9.38 3.57
C SER A 56 2.12 -10.44 4.67
N SER A 57 1.58 -11.62 4.35
CA SER A 57 1.63 -12.79 5.25
C SER A 57 2.99 -13.51 5.17
N LYS A 58 3.27 -14.45 6.08
CA LYS A 58 4.51 -15.26 6.04
C LYS A 58 4.62 -16.20 4.83
N ASP A 59 3.50 -16.47 4.15
CA ASP A 59 3.40 -17.46 3.08
C ASP A 59 3.29 -16.80 1.69
N VAL A 60 2.98 -15.49 1.64
CA VAL A 60 2.78 -14.70 0.43
C VAL A 60 3.49 -13.36 0.57
N GLU A 61 4.38 -13.04 -0.37
CA GLU A 61 5.10 -11.76 -0.42
C GLU A 61 4.53 -10.88 -1.54
N LEU A 62 4.13 -9.65 -1.22
CA LEU A 62 3.82 -8.63 -2.24
C LEU A 62 5.12 -8.07 -2.83
N LEU A 63 5.29 -8.21 -4.14
CA LEU A 63 6.50 -7.79 -4.86
C LEU A 63 6.39 -6.34 -5.35
N ASN A 64 5.21 -5.97 -5.86
CA ASN A 64 4.88 -4.63 -6.29
C ASN A 64 3.37 -4.43 -6.32
N HIS A 65 2.94 -3.18 -6.24
CA HIS A 65 1.56 -2.78 -6.46
C HIS A 65 1.49 -1.29 -6.82
N GLU A 66 0.52 -0.93 -7.64
CA GLU A 66 0.21 0.47 -7.97
C GLU A 66 -1.26 0.66 -8.30
N MET A 67 -1.79 1.85 -7.99
CA MET A 67 -3.10 2.27 -8.43
C MET A 67 -3.01 2.80 -9.87
N VAL A 68 -3.83 2.24 -10.76
CA VAL A 68 -3.94 2.61 -12.17
C VAL A 68 -5.32 3.19 -12.44
N ARG A 69 -5.33 4.30 -13.20
CA ARG A 69 -6.55 4.95 -13.69
C ARG A 69 -6.70 4.79 -15.19
N GLU A 70 -7.91 4.50 -15.63
CA GLU A 70 -8.26 4.55 -17.04
C GLU A 70 -9.31 5.63 -17.28
N ASN A 71 -9.26 6.30 -18.43
CA ASN A 71 -10.22 7.35 -18.82
C ASN A 71 -10.34 8.53 -17.83
N GLU A 72 -9.24 8.92 -17.18
CA GLU A 72 -9.20 10.00 -16.21
C GLU A 72 -9.88 11.30 -16.70
N GLY A 73 -10.73 11.86 -15.82
CA GLY A 73 -11.53 13.07 -16.08
C GLY A 73 -12.76 12.85 -16.96
N LYS A 74 -13.18 11.61 -17.21
CA LYS A 74 -14.37 11.28 -18.01
C LYS A 74 -15.42 10.54 -17.19
N MET A 75 -16.65 10.54 -17.68
CA MET A 75 -17.76 9.75 -17.11
C MET A 75 -17.51 8.22 -17.09
N SER A 76 -16.49 7.76 -17.82
CA SER A 76 -16.08 6.36 -17.88
C SER A 76 -14.74 6.11 -17.18
N GLU A 77 -14.32 7.01 -16.28
CA GLU A 77 -13.13 6.81 -15.45
C GLU A 77 -13.27 5.56 -14.59
N THR A 78 -12.18 4.78 -14.48
CA THR A 78 -12.10 3.60 -13.61
C THR A 78 -10.79 3.62 -12.84
N VAL A 79 -10.79 3.01 -11.65
CA VAL A 79 -9.62 2.85 -10.78
C VAL A 79 -9.43 1.38 -10.45
N LYS A 80 -8.19 0.90 -10.53
CA LYS A 80 -7.81 -0.43 -10.07
C LYS A 80 -6.45 -0.42 -9.41
N VAL A 81 -6.18 -1.41 -8.57
CA VAL A 81 -4.84 -1.71 -8.09
C VAL A 81 -4.35 -2.96 -8.80
N VAL A 82 -3.18 -2.85 -9.42
CA VAL A 82 -2.49 -3.96 -10.09
C VAL A 82 -1.19 -4.22 -9.37
N GLY A 83 -0.71 -5.46 -9.43
CA GLY A 83 0.58 -5.80 -8.84
C GLY A 83 0.97 -7.25 -9.04
N GLU A 84 2.02 -7.64 -8.34
CA GLU A 84 2.56 -9.00 -8.36
C GLU A 84 2.81 -9.48 -6.93
N ALA A 85 2.50 -10.75 -6.68
CA ALA A 85 2.81 -11.45 -5.43
C ALA A 85 3.54 -12.76 -5.72
N GLU A 86 4.30 -13.28 -4.75
CA GLU A 86 4.99 -14.57 -4.82
C GLU A 86 4.59 -15.50 -3.67
N ASN A 87 4.43 -16.79 -3.98
CA ASN A 87 4.28 -17.83 -2.97
C ASN A 87 5.65 -18.21 -2.38
N VAL A 88 5.94 -17.70 -1.18
CA VAL A 88 7.20 -17.93 -0.46
C VAL A 88 7.08 -19.02 0.62
N SER A 89 5.94 -19.72 0.69
CA SER A 89 5.66 -20.74 1.72
C SER A 89 6.52 -22.03 1.61
N GLY A 90 7.15 -22.25 0.46
CA GLY A 90 7.91 -23.47 0.15
C GLY A 90 7.07 -24.69 -0.24
N GLY A 91 5.74 -24.54 -0.36
CA GLY A 91 4.82 -25.56 -0.86
C GLY A 91 3.70 -24.98 -1.73
N GLU A 92 2.86 -25.83 -2.29
CA GLU A 92 1.66 -25.36 -3.02
C GLU A 92 0.64 -24.77 -2.04
N LEU A 93 0.15 -23.57 -2.33
CA LEU A 93 -0.95 -22.95 -1.60
C LEU A 93 -2.27 -23.33 -2.26
N SER A 94 -3.17 -23.95 -1.50
CA SER A 94 -4.50 -24.30 -2.01
C SER A 94 -5.34 -23.07 -2.35
N TYR A 95 -5.11 -21.96 -1.63
CA TYR A 95 -5.78 -20.69 -1.78
C TYR A 95 -4.86 -19.56 -1.31
N ALA A 96 -4.85 -18.46 -2.05
CA ALA A 96 -4.29 -17.19 -1.65
C ALA A 96 -5.14 -16.05 -2.22
N GLU A 97 -5.08 -14.88 -1.59
CA GLU A 97 -5.84 -13.71 -1.96
C GLU A 97 -5.06 -12.43 -1.69
N VAL A 98 -5.41 -11.40 -2.46
CA VAL A 98 -5.00 -10.01 -2.26
C VAL A 98 -6.26 -9.20 -2.01
N GLU A 99 -6.34 -8.52 -0.87
CA GLU A 99 -7.41 -7.60 -0.54
C GLU A 99 -6.91 -6.16 -0.66
N VAL A 100 -7.71 -5.30 -1.27
CA VAL A 100 -7.46 -3.87 -1.43
C VAL A 100 -8.64 -3.09 -0.88
N LYS A 101 -8.34 -2.18 0.05
CA LYS A 101 -9.25 -1.13 0.53
C LYS A 101 -8.99 0.14 -0.25
N PHE A 102 -10.05 0.76 -0.79
CA PHE A 102 -10.00 2.02 -1.52
C PHE A 102 -10.55 3.15 -0.65
N TYR A 103 -9.88 4.30 -0.67
CA TYR A 103 -10.22 5.44 0.18
C TYR A 103 -10.49 6.71 -0.63
N GLU A 104 -11.45 7.52 -0.15
CA GLU A 104 -11.69 8.91 -0.53
C GLU A 104 -11.27 9.79 0.65
N GLY A 105 -10.07 10.37 0.57
CA GLY A 105 -9.40 10.99 1.72
C GLY A 105 -9.22 9.97 2.84
N ASP A 106 -9.67 10.29 4.05
CA ASP A 106 -9.59 9.38 5.21
C ASP A 106 -10.79 8.41 5.29
N THR A 107 -11.70 8.41 4.32
CA THR A 107 -12.93 7.59 4.36
C THR A 107 -12.78 6.35 3.51
N LEU A 108 -12.98 5.17 4.13
CA LEU A 108 -13.07 3.91 3.39
C LEU A 108 -14.27 3.97 2.44
N ALA A 109 -14.00 3.98 1.14
CA ALA A 109 -15.04 3.91 0.12
C ALA A 109 -15.52 2.47 -0.03
N GLU A 110 -14.60 1.52 -0.17
CA GLU A 110 -14.93 0.11 -0.42
C GLU A 110 -13.72 -0.83 -0.26
N SER A 111 -13.96 -2.14 -0.06
CA SER A 111 -12.91 -3.18 -0.09
C SER A 111 -13.24 -4.29 -1.10
N PHE A 112 -12.26 -4.70 -1.91
CA PHE A 112 -12.37 -5.80 -2.88
C PHE A 112 -11.14 -6.70 -2.84
N MET A 113 -11.26 -7.89 -3.44
CA MET A 113 -10.16 -8.85 -3.50
C MET A 113 -10.05 -9.51 -4.87
N ASP A 114 -8.84 -9.97 -5.17
CA ASP A 114 -8.56 -10.97 -6.22
C ASP A 114 -7.98 -12.21 -5.53
N ASN A 115 -8.13 -13.38 -6.14
CA ASN A 115 -7.72 -14.64 -5.52
C ASN A 115 -7.20 -15.67 -6.52
N ILE A 116 -6.35 -16.56 -6.02
CA ILE A 116 -5.76 -17.68 -6.79
C ILE A 116 -5.85 -18.99 -6.00
N ASN A 117 -5.93 -20.11 -6.71
CA ASN A 117 -5.98 -21.46 -6.13
C ASN A 117 -4.90 -22.35 -6.74
N GLY A 118 -4.37 -23.30 -5.97
CA GLY A 118 -3.36 -24.25 -6.45
C GLY A 118 -2.07 -23.57 -6.93
N TRP A 119 -1.58 -22.62 -6.14
CA TRP A 119 -0.47 -21.75 -6.51
C TRP A 119 0.86 -22.36 -6.05
N SER A 120 1.76 -22.70 -6.97
CA SER A 120 2.99 -23.42 -6.64
C SER A 120 4.01 -22.52 -5.96
N ALA A 121 4.91 -23.11 -5.15
CA ALA A 121 5.98 -22.37 -4.49
C ALA A 121 6.93 -21.71 -5.50
N GLY A 122 7.28 -20.45 -5.26
CA GLY A 122 8.16 -19.64 -6.10
C GLY A 122 7.53 -19.15 -7.40
N GLU A 123 6.23 -19.41 -7.63
CA GLU A 123 5.51 -18.81 -8.75
C GLU A 123 5.06 -17.39 -8.40
N THR A 124 5.14 -16.50 -9.37
CA THR A 124 4.58 -15.15 -9.28
C THR A 124 3.17 -15.12 -9.85
N TRP A 125 2.27 -14.42 -9.18
CA TRP A 125 0.91 -14.16 -9.63
C TRP A 125 0.72 -12.65 -9.85
N SER A 126 0.28 -12.27 -11.05
CA SER A 126 -0.16 -10.91 -11.36
C SER A 126 -1.65 -10.77 -11.03
N PHE A 127 -1.97 -9.88 -10.08
CA PHE A 127 -3.34 -9.65 -9.61
C PHE A 127 -3.90 -8.31 -10.11
N GLU A 128 -5.23 -8.22 -10.16
CA GLU A 128 -5.94 -6.99 -10.47
C GLU A 128 -7.19 -6.85 -9.59
N VAL A 129 -7.22 -5.82 -8.74
CA VAL A 129 -8.39 -5.50 -7.91
C VAL A 129 -9.02 -4.20 -8.40
N GLN A 130 -10.23 -4.31 -8.95
CA GLN A 130 -10.96 -3.19 -9.56
C GLN A 130 -11.91 -2.55 -8.54
N TYR A 131 -11.84 -1.22 -8.37
CA TYR A 131 -12.88 -0.47 -7.67
C TYR A 131 -14.17 -0.52 -8.51
N PRO A 132 -15.34 -0.87 -7.94
CA PRO A 132 -16.57 -1.10 -8.71
C PRO A 132 -17.22 0.19 -9.23
N GLY A 133 -16.94 1.34 -8.61
CA GLY A 133 -17.45 2.63 -9.04
C GLY A 133 -16.75 3.14 -10.31
N MET A 134 -17.37 4.11 -10.97
CA MET A 134 -16.87 4.72 -12.20
C MET A 134 -17.14 6.22 -12.25
N GLY A 135 -16.48 6.94 -13.15
CA GLY A 135 -16.68 8.37 -13.32
C GLY A 135 -16.29 9.14 -12.05
N ASP A 136 -17.18 9.98 -11.55
CA ASP A 136 -16.92 10.82 -10.36
C ASP A 136 -16.60 9.97 -9.12
N ASP A 137 -17.22 8.79 -8.95
CA ASP A 137 -16.95 7.90 -7.82
C ASP A 137 -15.52 7.34 -7.88
N ALA A 138 -15.05 6.96 -9.08
CA ALA A 138 -13.67 6.49 -9.27
C ALA A 138 -12.66 7.65 -9.15
N ALA A 139 -13.01 8.82 -9.66
CA ALA A 139 -12.17 10.02 -9.57
C ALA A 139 -11.96 10.50 -8.13
N ALA A 140 -12.91 10.20 -7.23
CA ALA A 140 -12.85 10.56 -5.81
C ALA A 140 -11.86 9.70 -5.00
N ILE A 141 -11.59 8.46 -5.43
CA ILE A 141 -10.60 7.60 -4.79
C ILE A 141 -9.23 8.27 -4.91
N ASP A 142 -8.46 8.39 -3.83
CA ASP A 142 -7.13 9.02 -3.83
C ASP A 142 -6.06 8.23 -3.08
N ASP A 143 -6.46 7.22 -2.30
CA ASP A 143 -5.55 6.31 -1.60
C ASP A 143 -6.08 4.88 -1.58
N TYR A 144 -5.21 3.94 -1.21
CA TYR A 144 -5.54 2.54 -1.00
C TYR A 144 -4.64 1.90 0.05
N GLU A 145 -5.12 0.82 0.65
CA GLU A 145 -4.32 -0.11 1.46
C GLU A 145 -4.45 -1.51 0.88
N ILE A 146 -3.41 -2.31 1.02
CA ILE A 146 -3.34 -3.63 0.39
C ILE A 146 -2.77 -4.65 1.36
N ARG A 147 -3.30 -5.87 1.30
CA ARG A 147 -2.69 -7.02 1.97
C ARG A 147 -2.81 -8.30 1.17
N ALA A 148 -1.87 -9.22 1.37
CA ALA A 148 -1.85 -10.52 0.72
C ALA A 148 -1.65 -11.67 1.71
N GLY A 149 -2.38 -12.77 1.50
CA GLY A 149 -2.25 -13.95 2.36
C GLY A 149 -3.15 -15.11 1.97
N THR A 150 -3.22 -16.11 2.85
CA THR A 150 -3.98 -17.35 2.63
C THR A 150 -5.23 -17.46 3.48
N SER A 151 -5.48 -16.47 4.35
CA SER A 151 -6.60 -16.41 5.30
C SER A 151 -6.66 -15.02 5.91
N LEU A 152 -7.09 -14.04 5.11
CA LEU A 152 -7.13 -12.63 5.52
C LEU A 152 -8.37 -12.29 6.36
#